data_AF-A0A524C544-F1
#
_entry.id   AF-A0A524C544-F1
#
_cell.length_a   1.000
_cell.length_b   1.000
_cell.length_c   1.000
_cell.angle_alpha   90.00
_cell.angle_beta   90.00
_cell.angle_gamma   90.00
#
_symmetry.space_group_name_H-M   'P 1'
#
loop_
_entity.id
_entity.type
_entity.pdbx_description
1 polymer ?
#
loop_
_entity_poly.entity_id
_entity_poly.type
_entity_poly.pdbx_seq_one_letter_code
_entity_poly.pdbx_strand_id
1 'polypeptide(L)'
;MNAQKRYQLILSILLAIIISISFPYFFENQLYNNCYSELEKKDLKPSYIQYANATLLSDGFNGTYWNTDLSEFPRVVADKNGKIHVVWEDSTNGYWGTDMEIMYVSYSPETGWSNIEVISDGFNGSYWNYAQSSSPAIGVDSQNRVHVVYEDYTPGVWGNDCELMHVSYTPGVGWSNITVISDGYQGIYWNDGLSLEPDIAIDVDDNIHVVWSDNTEG
;
A
#
# COMPACT_ATOMS: atom_id res chain seq x y z
N MET A 1 41.97 -47.40 25.24
CA MET A 1 42.21 -46.35 24.22
C MET A 1 43.20 -45.34 24.81
N ASN A 2 44.35 -45.10 24.16
CA ASN A 2 45.39 -44.19 24.68
C ASN A 2 44.86 -42.74 24.74
N ALA A 3 45.38 -41.93 25.67
CA ALA A 3 44.95 -40.55 25.95
C ALA A 3 44.86 -39.68 24.69
N GLN A 4 45.80 -39.85 23.76
CA GLN A 4 45.83 -39.15 22.48
C GLN A 4 44.61 -39.47 21.58
N LYS A 5 44.14 -40.72 21.57
CA LYS A 5 42.92 -41.13 20.83
C LYS A 5 41.64 -40.62 21.51
N ARG A 6 41.63 -40.50 22.85
CA ARG A 6 40.51 -39.87 23.59
C ARG A 6 40.43 -38.37 23.31
N TYR A 7 41.58 -37.69 23.27
CA TYR A 7 41.64 -36.27 22.96
C TYR A 7 41.16 -35.97 21.54
N GLN A 8 41.60 -36.73 20.53
CA GLN A 8 41.11 -36.55 19.16
C GLN A 8 39.61 -36.81 19.04
N LEU A 9 39.07 -37.84 19.69
CA LEU A 9 37.64 -38.12 19.65
C LEU A 9 36.81 -36.98 20.27
N ILE A 10 37.26 -36.44 21.40
CA ILE A 10 36.60 -35.30 22.06
C ILE A 10 36.64 -34.06 21.16
N LEU A 11 37.79 -33.79 20.53
CA LEU A 11 37.94 -32.66 19.61
C LEU A 11 37.01 -32.80 18.38
N SER A 12 36.88 -33.99 17.82
CA SER A 12 35.98 -34.27 16.70
C SER A 12 34.50 -34.10 17.06
N ILE A 13 34.11 -34.53 18.28
CA ILE A 13 32.73 -34.36 18.77
C ILE A 13 32.43 -32.88 19.03
N LEU A 14 33.34 -32.14 19.65
CA LEU A 14 33.16 -30.69 19.88
C LEU A 14 33.06 -29.93 18.56
N LEU A 15 33.88 -30.27 17.57
CA LEU A 15 33.81 -29.66 16.24
C LEU A 15 32.48 -29.98 15.54
N ALA A 16 32.00 -31.23 15.63
CA ALA A 16 30.70 -31.62 15.06
C ALA A 16 29.54 -30.89 15.75
N ILE A 17 29.59 -30.72 17.06
CA ILE A 17 28.57 -29.96 17.82
C ILE A 17 28.59 -28.49 17.42
N ILE A 18 29.77 -27.86 17.36
CA ILE A 18 29.91 -26.46 16.92
C ILE A 18 29.35 -26.29 15.51
N ILE A 19 29.69 -27.18 14.57
CA ILE A 19 29.14 -27.15 13.21
C ILE A 19 27.62 -27.31 13.25
N SER A 20 27.08 -28.26 14.02
CA SER A 20 25.62 -28.50 14.08
C SER A 20 24.81 -27.36 14.68
N ILE A 21 25.40 -26.54 15.57
CA ILE A 21 24.75 -25.38 16.18
C ILE A 21 24.92 -24.13 15.30
N SER A 22 26.09 -23.97 14.67
CA SER A 22 26.38 -22.80 13.84
C SER A 22 25.81 -22.88 12.43
N PHE A 23 25.67 -24.08 11.84
CA PHE A 23 25.10 -24.22 10.49
C PHE A 23 23.66 -23.73 10.36
N PRO A 24 22.72 -24.11 11.25
CA PRO A 24 21.34 -23.63 11.17
C PRO A 24 21.27 -22.12 11.36
N TYR A 25 22.02 -21.59 12.35
CA TYR A 25 22.04 -20.16 12.67
C TYR A 25 22.65 -19.29 11.56
N PHE A 26 23.66 -19.82 10.86
CA PHE A 26 24.27 -19.14 9.71
C PHE A 26 23.39 -19.24 8.46
N PHE A 27 22.72 -20.37 8.23
CA PHE A 27 21.77 -20.53 7.12
C PHE A 27 20.51 -19.69 7.29
N GLU A 28 19.95 -19.63 8.49
CA GLU A 28 18.73 -18.86 8.79
C GLU A 28 18.99 -17.36 8.70
N ASN A 29 20.13 -16.87 9.21
CA ASN A 29 20.54 -15.47 9.01
C ASN A 29 20.91 -15.14 7.56
N GLN A 30 21.50 -16.07 6.80
CA GLN A 30 21.76 -15.87 5.37
C GLN A 30 20.45 -15.81 4.57
N LEU A 31 19.46 -16.66 4.87
CA LEU A 31 18.15 -16.63 4.21
C LEU A 31 17.36 -15.37 4.59
N TYR A 32 17.36 -14.98 5.87
CA TYR A 32 16.72 -13.74 6.33
C TYR A 32 17.37 -12.51 5.69
N ASN A 33 18.69 -12.40 5.71
CA ASN A 33 19.40 -11.26 5.12
C ASN A 33 19.35 -11.24 3.59
N ASN A 34 19.26 -12.38 2.91
CA ASN A 34 19.10 -12.43 1.45
C ASN A 34 17.69 -12.07 1.01
N CYS A 35 16.66 -12.37 1.81
CA CYS A 35 15.29 -11.97 1.52
C CYS A 35 15.12 -10.44 1.59
N TYR A 36 15.78 -9.77 2.55
CA TYR A 36 15.76 -8.31 2.65
C TYR A 36 16.74 -7.60 1.70
N SER A 37 17.94 -8.13 1.45
CA SER A 37 18.94 -7.45 0.61
C SER A 37 18.70 -7.54 -0.91
N GLU A 38 17.94 -8.54 -1.39
CA GLU A 38 17.53 -8.59 -2.80
C GLU A 38 16.29 -7.72 -3.09
N LEU A 39 15.45 -7.45 -2.09
CA LEU A 39 14.29 -6.55 -2.18
C LEU A 39 14.66 -5.06 -1.97
N GLU A 40 15.81 -4.75 -1.36
CA GLU A 40 16.35 -3.38 -1.22
C GLU A 40 16.87 -2.77 -2.54
N LYS A 41 16.84 -3.52 -3.65
CA LYS A 41 16.96 -2.87 -4.96
C LYS A 41 15.68 -2.09 -5.19
N LYS A 42 15.79 -0.77 -5.09
CA LYS A 42 14.83 0.30 -5.45
C LYS A 42 14.34 0.25 -6.92
N ASP A 43 14.36 -0.93 -7.53
CA ASP A 43 13.94 -1.30 -8.88
C ASP A 43 13.69 -2.82 -8.81
N LEU A 44 12.51 -3.23 -8.35
CA LEU A 44 12.06 -4.61 -8.35
C LEU A 44 11.77 -5.05 -9.79
N LYS A 45 12.82 -5.18 -10.61
CA LYS A 45 12.65 -5.66 -11.98
C LYS A 45 12.06 -7.08 -11.95
N PRO A 46 11.05 -7.40 -12.78
CA PRO A 46 10.51 -8.75 -12.98
C PRO A 46 11.59 -9.82 -13.22
N SER A 47 12.75 -9.43 -13.76
CA SER A 47 13.91 -10.31 -13.92
C SER A 47 14.50 -10.86 -12.62
N TYR A 48 14.17 -10.28 -11.46
CA TYR A 48 14.58 -10.77 -10.13
C TYR A 48 13.55 -11.68 -9.47
N ILE A 49 12.30 -11.67 -9.95
CA ILE A 49 11.22 -12.45 -9.37
C ILE A 49 11.21 -13.84 -10.04
N GLN A 50 11.70 -14.87 -9.34
CA GLN A 50 11.76 -16.25 -9.86
C GLN A 50 10.37 -16.93 -10.02
N TYR A 51 9.28 -16.17 -9.85
CA TYR A 51 7.90 -16.65 -9.95
C TYR A 51 7.30 -16.21 -11.29
N ALA A 52 7.32 -17.11 -12.28
CA ALA A 52 6.80 -16.83 -13.63
C ALA A 52 5.30 -16.48 -13.69
N ASN A 53 4.56 -16.63 -12.58
CA ASN A 53 3.14 -16.34 -12.44
C ASN A 53 2.85 -15.10 -11.57
N ALA A 54 3.86 -14.40 -11.06
CA ALA A 54 3.68 -13.17 -10.29
C ALA A 54 3.72 -11.95 -11.21
N THR A 55 2.89 -10.94 -10.93
CA THR A 55 2.97 -9.62 -11.55
C THR A 55 3.25 -8.60 -10.46
N LEU A 56 4.25 -7.75 -10.67
CA LEU A 56 4.53 -6.63 -9.80
C LEU A 56 3.71 -5.42 -10.24
N LEU A 57 3.01 -4.80 -9.30
CA LEU A 57 2.11 -3.67 -9.58
C LEU A 57 2.68 -2.34 -9.14
N SER A 58 3.49 -2.32 -8.08
CA SER A 58 3.94 -1.08 -7.44
C SER A 58 5.31 -0.60 -7.91
N ASP A 59 5.89 -1.17 -8.97
CA ASP A 59 7.16 -0.67 -9.53
C ASP A 59 7.03 -0.50 -11.05
N GLY A 60 6.06 0.32 -11.41
CA GLY A 60 5.78 0.72 -12.78
C GLY A 60 5.19 -0.36 -13.68
N PHE A 61 5.19 -0.06 -14.99
CA PHE A 61 4.35 -0.73 -15.98
C PHE A 61 5.11 -0.91 -17.30
N ASN A 62 4.94 -2.08 -17.94
CA ASN A 62 5.45 -2.40 -19.26
C ASN A 62 6.95 -2.10 -19.47
N GLY A 63 7.77 -2.37 -18.45
CA GLY A 63 9.23 -2.21 -18.50
C GLY A 63 9.75 -0.82 -18.12
N THR A 64 8.88 0.10 -17.73
CA THR A 64 9.24 1.33 -17.01
C THR A 64 9.08 1.10 -15.53
N TYR A 65 10.17 1.24 -14.77
CA TYR A 65 10.23 1.12 -13.31
C TYR A 65 10.42 2.53 -12.76
N TRP A 66 9.73 2.85 -11.67
CA TRP A 66 9.74 4.21 -11.11
C TRP A 66 9.68 4.25 -9.60
N ASN A 67 9.30 3.14 -8.95
CA ASN A 67 9.13 3.14 -7.51
C ASN A 67 10.50 3.03 -6.84
N THR A 68 10.81 4.01 -6.01
CA THR A 68 12.11 4.11 -5.34
C THR A 68 12.02 4.09 -3.83
N ASP A 69 10.82 3.87 -3.30
CA ASP A 69 10.51 3.89 -1.87
C ASP A 69 9.46 2.82 -1.50
N LEU A 70 8.88 2.92 -0.30
CA LEU A 70 7.93 1.96 0.22
C LEU A 70 6.57 2.04 -0.48
N SER A 71 5.98 0.86 -0.74
CA SER A 71 4.58 0.69 -1.12
C SER A 71 3.90 -0.20 -0.08
N GLU A 72 2.88 0.32 0.61
CA GLU A 72 2.30 -0.32 1.80
C GLU A 72 0.77 -0.37 1.75
N PHE A 73 0.19 -1.11 2.69
CA PHE A 73 -1.26 -1.21 2.94
C PHE A 73 -2.15 -1.39 1.69
N PRO A 74 -1.86 -2.36 0.80
CA PRO A 74 -2.70 -2.57 -0.37
C PRO A 74 -4.12 -2.97 0.03
N ARG A 75 -5.10 -2.53 -0.76
CA ARG A 75 -6.49 -3.00 -0.74
C ARG A 75 -6.92 -3.41 -2.13
N VAL A 76 -7.86 -4.34 -2.19
CA VAL A 76 -8.34 -4.90 -3.46
C VAL A 76 -9.83 -5.18 -3.40
N VAL A 77 -10.53 -4.88 -4.51
CA VAL A 77 -11.93 -5.25 -4.71
C VAL A 77 -12.14 -5.70 -6.16
N ALA A 78 -13.14 -6.55 -6.39
CA ALA A 78 -13.56 -6.97 -7.71
C ALA A 78 -14.95 -6.42 -8.03
N ASP A 79 -15.14 -5.82 -9.21
CA ASP A 79 -16.44 -5.40 -9.70
C ASP A 79 -17.27 -6.58 -10.24
N LYS A 80 -18.55 -6.36 -10.55
CA LYS A 80 -19.44 -7.43 -11.03
C LYS A 80 -19.07 -7.97 -12.44
N ASN A 81 -18.22 -7.25 -13.17
CA ASN A 81 -17.71 -7.66 -14.48
C ASN A 81 -16.39 -8.45 -14.36
N GLY A 82 -15.88 -8.64 -13.14
CA GLY A 82 -14.59 -9.30 -12.89
C GLY A 82 -13.38 -8.39 -13.08
N LYS A 83 -13.58 -7.08 -13.19
CA LYS A 83 -12.47 -6.11 -13.14
C LYS A 83 -11.96 -6.03 -11.70
N ILE A 84 -10.65 -6.13 -11.52
CA ILE A 84 -10.00 -5.97 -10.21
C ILE A 84 -9.53 -4.54 -10.07
N HIS A 85 -9.74 -3.95 -8.90
CA HIS A 85 -9.30 -2.62 -8.53
C HIS A 85 -8.39 -2.75 -7.32
N VAL A 86 -7.20 -2.15 -7.40
CA VAL A 86 -6.19 -2.19 -6.35
C VAL A 86 -5.79 -0.77 -6.02
N VAL A 87 -5.72 -0.47 -4.73
CA VAL A 87 -5.13 0.77 -4.20
C VAL A 87 -4.07 0.43 -3.17
N TRP A 88 -3.08 1.31 -3.02
CA TRP A 88 -2.02 1.20 -2.00
C TRP A 88 -1.48 2.59 -1.70
N GLU A 89 -0.76 2.74 -0.60
CA GLU A 89 -0.01 3.97 -0.33
C GLU A 89 1.44 3.81 -0.78
N ASP A 90 2.02 4.87 -1.36
CA ASP A 90 3.36 4.84 -1.93
C ASP A 90 4.15 6.09 -1.56
N SER A 91 5.35 5.90 -1.03
CA SER A 91 6.25 6.97 -0.60
C SER A 91 7.21 7.44 -1.70
N THR A 92 7.05 6.98 -2.95
CA THR A 92 7.93 7.41 -4.04
C THR A 92 7.72 8.86 -4.40
N ASN A 93 8.83 9.60 -4.47
CA ASN A 93 8.84 10.93 -5.05
C ASN A 93 8.52 10.88 -6.55
N GLY A 94 7.60 11.73 -6.99
CA GLY A 94 7.15 11.77 -8.38
C GLY A 94 6.88 13.19 -8.87
N TYR A 95 6.06 13.30 -9.92
CA TYR A 95 5.54 14.60 -10.34
C TYR A 95 4.50 15.16 -9.36
N TRP A 96 3.95 14.29 -8.50
CA TRP A 96 2.99 14.60 -7.46
C TRP A 96 3.65 15.26 -6.24
N GLY A 97 4.86 14.83 -5.87
CA GLY A 97 5.54 15.47 -4.74
C GLY A 97 6.59 14.59 -4.09
N THR A 98 6.75 14.80 -2.79
CA THR A 98 7.67 14.04 -1.92
C THR A 98 6.97 13.43 -0.70
N ASP A 99 5.67 13.61 -0.66
CA ASP A 99 4.71 13.07 0.26
C ASP A 99 4.20 11.72 -0.22
N MET A 100 3.58 10.99 0.70
CA MET A 100 3.03 9.68 0.44
C MET A 100 1.66 9.82 -0.21
N GLU A 101 1.41 9.05 -1.26
CA GLU A 101 0.21 9.14 -2.08
C GLU A 101 -0.57 7.83 -2.12
N ILE A 102 -1.88 7.93 -2.37
CA ILE A 102 -2.71 6.80 -2.74
C ILE A 102 -2.61 6.56 -4.25
N MET A 103 -2.10 5.38 -4.58
CA MET A 103 -1.96 4.88 -5.94
C MET A 103 -3.14 3.96 -6.28
N TYR A 104 -3.48 3.89 -7.57
CA TYR A 104 -4.50 3.01 -8.11
C TYR A 104 -4.03 2.28 -9.37
N VAL A 105 -4.41 1.01 -9.47
CA VAL A 105 -4.31 0.24 -10.71
C VAL A 105 -5.53 -0.68 -10.84
N SER A 106 -5.86 -1.08 -12.07
CA SER A 106 -6.93 -2.04 -12.30
C SER A 106 -6.54 -3.12 -13.30
N TYR A 107 -7.14 -4.30 -13.16
CA TYR A 107 -7.00 -5.40 -14.10
C TYR A 107 -8.33 -5.69 -14.77
N SER A 108 -8.33 -5.78 -16.10
CA SER A 108 -9.44 -6.38 -16.85
C SER A 108 -8.97 -7.64 -17.61
N PRO A 109 -9.83 -8.65 -17.78
CA PRO A 109 -9.49 -9.80 -18.62
C PRO A 109 -9.13 -9.42 -20.07
N GLU A 110 -9.68 -8.32 -20.58
CA GLU A 110 -9.51 -7.88 -21.96
C GLU A 110 -8.19 -7.15 -22.20
N THR A 111 -7.76 -6.33 -21.24
CA THR A 111 -6.61 -5.43 -21.41
C THR A 111 -5.45 -5.72 -20.46
N GLY A 112 -5.63 -6.61 -19.48
CA GLY A 112 -4.69 -6.80 -18.40
C GLY A 112 -4.68 -5.63 -17.42
N TRP A 113 -3.54 -5.43 -16.74
CA TRP A 113 -3.32 -4.33 -15.82
C TRP A 113 -3.27 -2.98 -16.56
N SER A 114 -3.89 -1.96 -15.97
CA SER A 114 -3.79 -0.57 -16.41
C SER A 114 -2.43 0.04 -16.06
N ASN A 115 -2.19 1.25 -16.54
CA ASN A 115 -1.16 2.08 -15.95
C ASN A 115 -1.60 2.53 -14.54
N ILE A 116 -0.63 2.98 -13.75
CA ILE A 116 -0.85 3.46 -12.39
C ILE A 116 -1.37 4.90 -12.44
N GLU A 117 -2.31 5.22 -11.56
CA GLU A 117 -2.89 6.55 -11.38
C GLU A 117 -2.71 6.99 -9.93
N VAL A 118 -2.28 8.23 -9.70
CA VAL A 118 -2.30 8.86 -8.37
C VAL A 118 -3.68 9.44 -8.16
N ILE A 119 -4.34 9.13 -7.05
CA ILE A 119 -5.74 9.51 -6.81
C ILE A 119 -5.93 10.47 -5.63
N SER A 120 -4.84 10.87 -4.97
CA SER A 120 -4.84 11.75 -3.80
C SER A 120 -4.25 13.15 -4.02
N ASP A 121 -3.35 13.34 -5.00
CA ASP A 121 -2.63 14.60 -5.22
C ASP A 121 -3.50 15.76 -5.77
N GLY A 122 -4.76 15.49 -6.13
CA GLY A 122 -5.69 16.50 -6.61
C GLY A 122 -6.41 16.11 -7.89
N PHE A 123 -7.04 17.09 -8.54
CA PHE A 123 -7.94 16.83 -9.67
C PHE A 123 -7.87 17.92 -10.74
N ASN A 124 -7.88 17.50 -12.02
CA ASN A 124 -7.93 18.39 -13.19
C ASN A 124 -6.92 19.55 -13.19
N GLY A 125 -5.70 19.29 -12.74
CA GLY A 125 -4.62 20.29 -12.71
C GLY A 125 -4.63 21.21 -11.48
N SER A 126 -5.53 20.97 -10.51
CA SER A 126 -5.49 21.58 -9.20
C SER A 126 -4.87 20.61 -8.20
N TYR A 127 -3.59 20.80 -7.93
CA TYR A 127 -2.80 19.99 -6.99
C TYR A 127 -2.67 20.75 -5.67
N TRP A 128 -3.59 20.47 -4.76
CA TRP A 128 -3.70 21.16 -3.48
C TRP A 128 -3.24 20.29 -2.32
N ASN A 129 -3.14 18.98 -2.53
CA ASN A 129 -2.59 18.05 -1.56
C ASN A 129 -1.06 18.22 -1.57
N TYR A 130 -0.46 18.37 -0.40
CA TYR A 130 1.00 18.51 -0.25
C TYR A 130 1.51 17.85 1.05
N ALA A 131 0.68 17.02 1.65
CA ALA A 131 0.98 16.25 2.83
C ALA A 131 0.54 14.79 2.61
N GLN A 132 0.90 13.94 3.56
CA GLN A 132 0.77 12.51 3.36
C GLN A 132 -0.70 12.08 3.28
N SER A 133 -1.01 11.28 2.27
CA SER A 133 -2.21 10.46 2.20
C SER A 133 -1.90 8.99 2.55
N SER A 134 -2.74 8.36 3.37
CA SER A 134 -2.45 7.01 3.90
C SER A 134 -3.71 6.18 4.19
N SER A 135 -3.51 4.91 4.56
CA SER A 135 -4.56 4.01 5.05
C SER A 135 -5.78 3.91 4.12
N PRO A 136 -5.60 3.58 2.82
CA PRO A 136 -6.75 3.54 1.92
C PRO A 136 -7.70 2.39 2.26
N ALA A 137 -9.00 2.62 2.01
CA ALA A 137 -10.04 1.60 1.94
C ALA A 137 -10.84 1.76 0.64
N ILE A 138 -11.31 0.64 0.08
CA ILE A 138 -11.92 0.61 -1.25
C ILE A 138 -13.20 -0.24 -1.27
N GLY A 139 -14.23 0.30 -1.91
CA GLY A 139 -15.49 -0.39 -2.18
C GLY A 139 -15.89 -0.25 -3.65
N VAL A 140 -16.76 -1.15 -4.12
CA VAL A 140 -17.38 -1.06 -5.44
C VAL A 140 -18.89 -1.22 -5.32
N ASP A 141 -19.64 -0.37 -6.01
CA ASP A 141 -21.10 -0.41 -5.99
C ASP A 141 -21.70 -1.27 -7.11
N SER A 142 -23.03 -1.39 -7.13
CA SER A 142 -23.74 -2.19 -8.12
C SER A 142 -23.67 -1.63 -9.54
N GLN A 143 -23.21 -0.39 -9.74
CA GLN A 143 -22.92 0.23 -11.03
C GLN A 143 -21.45 0.12 -11.44
N ASN A 144 -20.61 -0.60 -10.68
CA ASN A 144 -19.16 -0.68 -10.85
C ASN A 144 -18.46 0.68 -10.69
N ARG A 145 -19.03 1.60 -9.92
CA ARG A 145 -18.30 2.77 -9.44
C ARG A 145 -17.40 2.33 -8.30
N VAL A 146 -16.17 2.79 -8.33
CA VAL A 146 -15.19 2.54 -7.27
C VAL A 146 -15.24 3.71 -6.32
N HIS A 147 -15.23 3.43 -5.03
CA HIS A 147 -15.17 4.43 -3.98
C HIS A 147 -13.92 4.16 -3.16
N VAL A 148 -13.07 5.16 -3.02
CA VAL A 148 -11.86 5.08 -2.20
C VAL A 148 -11.96 6.13 -1.12
N VAL A 149 -11.68 5.72 0.11
CA VAL A 149 -11.50 6.62 1.24
C VAL A 149 -10.10 6.45 1.78
N TYR A 150 -9.51 7.53 2.27
CA TYR A 150 -8.14 7.54 2.77
C TYR A 150 -7.96 8.69 3.77
N GLU A 151 -6.94 8.57 4.61
CA GLU A 151 -6.50 9.62 5.53
C GLU A 151 -5.64 10.63 4.78
N ASP A 152 -5.75 11.92 5.13
CA ASP A 152 -4.90 12.96 4.58
C ASP A 152 -4.54 14.01 5.62
N TYR A 153 -3.28 14.45 5.61
CA TYR A 153 -2.75 15.43 6.57
C TYR A 153 -2.66 16.85 5.99
N THR A 154 -3.18 17.11 4.80
CA THR A 154 -3.10 18.43 4.18
C THR A 154 -4.01 19.41 4.91
N PRO A 155 -3.44 20.54 5.40
CA PRO A 155 -4.25 21.61 5.96
C PRO A 155 -5.22 22.21 4.96
N GLY A 156 -6.42 22.52 5.42
CA GLY A 156 -7.47 23.08 4.58
C GLY A 156 -8.41 24.00 5.34
N VAL A 157 -9.61 24.15 4.81
CA VAL A 157 -10.69 24.88 5.48
C VAL A 157 -11.23 24.14 6.72
N TRP A 158 -10.94 22.83 6.80
CA TRP A 158 -11.22 21.94 7.91
C TRP A 158 -10.25 22.11 9.08
N GLY A 159 -8.96 22.31 8.82
CA GLY A 159 -8.02 22.48 9.92
C GLY A 159 -6.59 22.13 9.52
N ASN A 160 -5.82 21.65 10.50
CA ASN A 160 -4.45 21.13 10.31
C ASN A 160 -4.30 19.68 10.81
N ASP A 161 -5.39 19.11 11.28
CA ASP A 161 -5.57 17.74 11.71
C ASP A 161 -5.81 16.82 10.50
N CYS A 162 -5.73 15.51 10.75
CA CYS A 162 -5.90 14.51 9.72
C CYS A 162 -7.37 14.26 9.46
N GLU A 163 -7.76 14.34 8.20
CA GLU A 163 -9.13 14.16 7.77
C GLU A 163 -9.27 12.99 6.80
N LEU A 164 -10.49 12.49 6.68
CA LEU A 164 -10.85 11.50 5.69
C LEU A 164 -11.26 12.15 4.40
N MET A 165 -10.62 11.70 3.34
CA MET A 165 -10.90 12.06 1.97
C MET A 165 -11.70 10.95 1.29
N HIS A 166 -12.56 11.34 0.36
CA HIS A 166 -13.29 10.43 -0.53
C HIS A 166 -13.05 10.82 -1.99
N VAL A 167 -12.79 9.82 -2.82
CA VAL A 167 -12.72 9.95 -4.27
C VAL A 167 -13.40 8.75 -4.92
N SER A 168 -14.01 8.95 -6.09
CA SER A 168 -14.73 7.89 -6.79
C SER A 168 -14.39 7.80 -8.26
N TYR A 169 -14.32 6.59 -8.81
CA TYR A 169 -14.17 6.35 -10.24
C TYR A 169 -15.50 5.90 -10.83
N THR A 170 -15.96 6.59 -11.88
CA THR A 170 -17.13 6.19 -12.65
C THR A 170 -16.71 5.68 -14.03
N PRO A 171 -17.06 4.42 -14.41
CA PRO A 171 -16.75 3.89 -15.74
C PRO A 171 -17.21 4.81 -16.87
N GLY A 172 -16.29 5.14 -17.78
CA GLY A 172 -16.56 6.03 -18.92
C GLY A 172 -16.56 7.54 -18.60
N VAL A 173 -16.44 7.92 -17.33
CA VAL A 173 -16.33 9.32 -16.89
C VAL A 173 -14.94 9.61 -16.32
N GLY A 174 -14.42 8.72 -15.46
CA GLY A 174 -13.14 8.90 -14.76
C GLY A 174 -13.31 9.17 -13.27
N TRP A 175 -12.26 9.67 -12.63
CA TRP A 175 -12.25 10.04 -11.22
C TRP A 175 -13.06 11.31 -10.94
N SER A 176 -13.65 11.39 -9.75
CA SER A 176 -14.28 12.60 -9.22
C SER A 176 -13.23 13.55 -8.65
N ASN A 177 -13.66 14.76 -8.31
CA ASN A 177 -12.88 15.55 -7.35
C ASN A 177 -12.88 14.85 -5.98
N ILE A 178 -11.86 15.16 -5.19
CA ILE A 178 -11.72 14.69 -3.81
C ILE A 178 -12.64 15.52 -2.90
N THR A 179 -13.27 14.87 -1.93
CA THR A 179 -14.13 15.51 -0.91
C THR A 179 -13.74 15.07 0.49
N VAL A 180 -13.66 16.01 1.43
CA VAL A 180 -13.56 15.70 2.86
C VAL A 180 -14.89 15.14 3.35
N ILE A 181 -14.85 14.07 4.16
CA ILE A 181 -16.05 13.39 4.66
C ILE A 181 -16.14 13.30 6.19
N SER A 182 -15.05 13.56 6.91
CA SER A 182 -15.01 13.57 8.38
C SER A 182 -15.31 14.95 9.00
N ASP A 183 -15.23 16.03 8.22
CA ASP A 183 -15.54 17.38 8.68
C ASP A 183 -16.24 18.25 7.62
N GLY A 184 -16.66 19.46 7.99
CA GLY A 184 -17.18 20.45 7.05
C GLY A 184 -18.65 20.27 6.69
N TYR A 185 -19.43 19.56 7.52
CA TYR A 185 -20.85 19.34 7.27
C TYR A 185 -21.61 20.66 7.11
N GLN A 186 -22.16 20.89 5.93
CA GLN A 186 -22.83 22.14 5.53
C GLN A 186 -21.95 23.40 5.70
N GLY A 187 -20.63 23.25 5.55
CA GLY A 187 -19.65 24.33 5.69
C GLY A 187 -19.36 24.72 7.14
N ILE A 188 -19.77 23.89 8.09
CA ILE A 188 -19.39 24.01 9.50
C ILE A 188 -18.31 22.97 9.76
N TYR A 189 -17.14 23.47 10.18
CA TYR A 189 -15.96 22.68 10.51
C TYR A 189 -15.86 22.61 12.03
N TRP A 190 -16.04 21.43 12.58
CA TRP A 190 -16.15 21.19 14.02
C TRP A 190 -15.28 20.03 14.50
N ASN A 191 -14.82 19.18 13.59
CA ASN A 191 -13.81 18.17 13.88
C ASN A 191 -12.47 18.88 14.07
N ASP A 192 -11.88 18.82 15.27
CA ASP A 192 -10.57 19.43 15.55
C ASP A 192 -9.51 18.40 15.97
N GLY A 193 -9.91 17.12 15.94
CA GLY A 193 -9.09 15.96 16.19
C GLY A 193 -8.85 15.12 14.92
N LEU A 194 -8.01 14.10 15.07
CA LEU A 194 -7.63 13.21 13.98
C LEU A 194 -8.74 12.21 13.66
N SER A 195 -9.07 12.10 12.37
CA SER A 195 -9.88 11.02 11.80
C SER A 195 -8.99 9.99 11.10
N LEU A 196 -8.96 8.76 11.60
CA LEU A 196 -7.97 7.75 11.24
C LEU A 196 -8.59 6.38 10.96
N GLU A 197 -7.84 5.53 10.26
CA GLU A 197 -8.12 4.13 9.97
C GLU A 197 -9.51 3.91 9.35
N PRO A 198 -9.81 4.53 8.20
CA PRO A 198 -11.12 4.40 7.59
C PRO A 198 -11.37 2.98 7.09
N ASP A 199 -12.63 2.56 7.16
CA ASP A 199 -13.14 1.40 6.43
C ASP A 199 -14.44 1.76 5.71
N ILE A 200 -14.73 1.07 4.61
CA ILE A 200 -15.85 1.37 3.72
C ILE A 200 -16.66 0.13 3.41
N ALA A 201 -17.98 0.26 3.51
CA ALA A 201 -18.94 -0.72 3.04
C ALA A 201 -19.98 -0.04 2.15
N ILE A 202 -20.49 -0.78 1.16
CA ILE A 202 -21.55 -0.31 0.27
C ILE A 202 -22.74 -1.25 0.42
N ASP A 203 -23.91 -0.70 0.69
CA ASP A 203 -25.13 -1.50 0.85
C ASP A 203 -25.80 -1.84 -0.49
N VAL A 204 -26.91 -2.58 -0.41
CA VAL A 204 -27.64 -3.06 -1.60
C VAL A 204 -28.30 -1.95 -2.42
N ASP A 205 -28.49 -0.78 -1.81
CA ASP A 205 -29.08 0.40 -2.45
C ASP A 205 -28.01 1.40 -2.92
N ASP A 206 -26.73 0.96 -2.95
CA ASP A 206 -25.55 1.74 -3.31
C ASP A 206 -25.26 2.92 -2.38
N ASN A 207 -25.72 2.88 -1.12
CA ASN A 207 -25.28 3.86 -0.13
C ASN A 207 -23.90 3.48 0.39
N ILE A 208 -23.06 4.50 0.55
CA ILE A 208 -21.70 4.39 1.06
C ILE A 208 -21.72 4.59 2.58
N HIS A 209 -21.19 3.62 3.31
CA HIS A 209 -21.01 3.66 4.76
C HIS A 209 -19.52 3.71 5.04
N VAL A 210 -19.07 4.75 5.72
CA VAL A 210 -17.67 4.91 6.14
C VAL A 210 -17.62 4.96 7.66
N VAL A 211 -16.68 4.23 8.23
CA VAL A 211 -16.39 4.23 9.68
C VAL A 211 -14.92 4.53 9.90
N TRP A 212 -14.60 5.15 11.03
CA TRP A 212 -13.23 5.55 11.37
C TRP A 212 -13.06 5.69 12.88
N SER A 213 -11.80 5.80 13.30
CA SER A 213 -11.43 6.21 14.64
C SER A 213 -11.29 7.73 14.70
N ASP A 214 -11.89 8.36 15.70
CA ASP A 214 -11.88 9.81 15.88
C ASP A 214 -11.39 10.18 17.28
N ASN A 215 -10.67 11.30 17.42
CA ASN A 215 -10.20 11.79 18.71
C ASN A 215 -10.63 13.23 19.07
N THR A 216 -11.57 13.80 18.33
CA THR A 216 -12.18 15.11 18.61
C THR A 216 -12.90 15.10 19.95
N GLU A 217 -12.77 16.21 20.70
CA GLU A 217 -13.55 16.39 21.93
C GLU A 217 -15.01 16.72 21.57
N GLY A 218 -15.93 15.84 21.96
CA GLY A 218 -17.38 15.97 21.68
C GLY A 218 -18.16 16.93 22.57
#